data_AF-A0A7J4KHE8-F1
#
_entry.id   AF-A0A7J4KHE8-F1
#
_cell.length_a   1.000
_cell.length_b   1.000
_cell.length_c   1.000
_cell.angle_alpha   90.00
_cell.angle_beta   90.00
_cell.angle_gamma   90.00
#
_symmetry.space_group_name_H-M   'P 1'
#
loop_
_entity.id
_entity.type
_entity.pdbx_description
1 polymer ?
#
loop_
_entity_poly.entity_id
_entity_poly.type
_entity_poly.pdbx_seq_one_letter_code
_entity_poly.pdbx_strand_id
1 'polypeptide(L)'
;MLLIPGTALALTADYRISPDGSAYQGSVELVNASQYSFAETGLLGERLPVQVSNVTLLGKCFPPPCTFTWSDRFTISFPEGNYTLQFVAPLRQNTLVAAFPEPYTVVVRLPPGFDVRNYLIGSMSAGARVTEATDGSLTVTWNATRSAELRFYNEDRVTMLALFGQFWIVIAIVLLLPFLFSRRMRQ
;
A
#
# COMPACT_ATOMS: atom_id res chain seq x y z
N MET A 1 -16.35 7.55 -35.66
CA MET A 1 -15.21 6.70 -35.24
C MET A 1 -15.57 6.14 -33.88
N LEU A 2 -16.12 4.93 -33.83
CA LEU A 2 -16.49 4.24 -32.59
C LEU A 2 -15.22 3.60 -32.03
N LEU A 3 -14.67 4.18 -30.96
CA LEU A 3 -13.65 3.52 -30.15
C LEU A 3 -14.39 2.51 -29.26
N ILE A 4 -14.32 1.23 -29.63
CA ILE A 4 -14.69 0.14 -28.74
C ILE A 4 -13.64 0.14 -27.62
N PRO A 5 -13.98 0.41 -26.36
CA PRO A 5 -13.03 0.20 -25.28
C PRO A 5 -12.88 -1.31 -25.15
N GLY A 6 -11.81 -1.86 -25.72
CA GLY A 6 -11.36 -3.19 -25.34
C GLY A 6 -11.18 -3.15 -23.84
N THR A 7 -12.00 -3.91 -23.12
CA THR A 7 -11.78 -4.20 -21.70
C THR A 7 -10.46 -4.96 -21.61
N ALA A 8 -9.35 -4.22 -21.54
CA ALA A 8 -8.11 -4.76 -21.01
C ALA A 8 -8.46 -5.17 -19.58
N LEU A 9 -8.61 -6.48 -19.35
CA LEU A 9 -8.65 -7.02 -18.00
C LEU A 9 -7.32 -6.61 -17.38
N ALA A 10 -7.35 -5.62 -16.50
CA ALA A 10 -6.18 -5.18 -15.77
C ALA A 10 -5.69 -6.36 -14.93
N LEU A 11 -4.39 -6.68 -15.04
CA LEU A 11 -3.73 -7.76 -14.30
C LEU A 11 -3.96 -7.59 -12.79
N THR A 12 -4.03 -8.68 -12.04
CA THR A 12 -4.39 -8.61 -10.62
C THR A 12 -3.16 -8.60 -9.71
N ALA A 13 -3.17 -7.72 -8.71
CA ALA A 13 -2.23 -7.76 -7.59
C ALA A 13 -3.01 -7.72 -6.26
N ASP A 14 -2.97 -8.81 -5.50
CA ASP A 14 -3.59 -8.93 -4.16
C ASP A 14 -2.49 -8.84 -3.09
N TYR A 15 -2.67 -7.94 -2.13
CA TYR A 15 -1.78 -7.74 -0.99
C TYR A 15 -2.56 -7.95 0.30
N ARG A 16 -2.04 -8.76 1.21
CA ARG A 16 -2.64 -9.02 2.52
C ARG A 16 -1.68 -8.62 3.60
N ILE A 17 -2.05 -7.59 4.36
CA ILE A 17 -1.25 -7.12 5.48
C ILE A 17 -1.38 -8.13 6.63
N SER A 18 -0.26 -8.44 7.28
CA SER A 18 -0.23 -9.33 8.42
C SER A 18 -0.97 -8.73 9.63
N PRO A 19 -1.52 -9.56 10.55
CA PRO A 19 -2.28 -9.06 11.70
C PRO A 19 -1.51 -8.09 12.62
N ASP A 20 -0.19 -8.21 12.67
CA ASP A 20 0.71 -7.33 13.43
C ASP A 20 1.14 -6.08 12.65
N GLY A 21 0.78 -5.96 11.37
CA GLY A 21 1.12 -4.84 10.49
C GLY A 21 2.60 -4.74 10.12
N SER A 22 3.39 -5.79 10.39
CA SER A 22 4.85 -5.79 10.17
C SER A 22 5.26 -6.26 8.77
N ALA A 23 4.38 -6.98 8.07
CA ALA A 23 4.67 -7.58 6.78
C ALA A 23 3.40 -7.67 5.92
N TYR A 24 3.57 -8.00 4.64
CA TYR A 24 2.47 -8.33 3.75
C TYR A 24 2.79 -9.56 2.91
N GLN A 25 1.75 -10.31 2.57
CA GLN A 25 1.79 -11.34 1.54
C GLN A 25 1.30 -10.73 0.23
N GLY A 26 2.15 -10.74 -0.80
CA GLY A 26 1.81 -10.31 -2.15
C GLY A 26 1.48 -11.50 -3.04
N SER A 27 0.50 -11.32 -3.92
CA SER A 27 0.14 -12.24 -5.01
C SER A 27 -0.05 -11.42 -6.28
N VAL A 28 0.89 -11.52 -7.22
CA VAL A 28 0.93 -10.69 -8.43
C VAL A 28 0.84 -11.57 -9.68
N GLU A 29 -0.07 -11.22 -10.58
CA GLU A 29 -0.17 -11.84 -11.89
C GLU A 29 0.88 -11.28 -12.86
N LEU A 30 1.59 -12.18 -13.53
CA LEU A 30 2.62 -11.90 -14.51
C LEU A 30 2.18 -12.49 -15.84
N VAL A 31 2.20 -11.69 -16.91
CA VAL A 31 1.84 -12.11 -18.26
C VAL A 31 3.01 -11.85 -19.20
N ASN A 32 3.39 -12.87 -19.97
CA ASN A 32 4.54 -12.86 -20.86
C ASN A 32 5.81 -12.26 -20.19
N ALA A 33 6.04 -12.64 -18.94
CA ALA A 33 7.18 -12.19 -18.17
C ALA A 33 8.26 -13.27 -18.13
N SER A 34 9.52 -12.85 -18.12
CA SER A 34 10.69 -13.72 -17.94
C SER A 34 11.52 -13.36 -16.70
N GLN A 35 11.17 -12.26 -16.05
CA GLN A 35 11.82 -11.78 -14.83
C GLN A 35 10.87 -10.95 -13.99
N TYR A 36 11.13 -10.89 -12.68
CA TYR A 36 10.42 -10.03 -11.75
C TYR A 36 11.39 -9.46 -10.72
N SER A 37 11.32 -8.15 -10.47
CA SER A 37 12.15 -7.45 -9.49
C SER A 37 11.30 -6.94 -8.34
N PHE A 38 11.66 -7.32 -7.12
CA PHE A 38 11.04 -6.90 -5.88
C PHE A 38 11.54 -5.51 -5.50
N ALA A 39 10.75 -4.49 -5.82
CA ALA A 39 11.08 -3.11 -5.51
C ALA A 39 9.84 -2.29 -5.14
N GLU A 40 10.02 -1.37 -4.21
CA GLU A 40 9.11 -0.29 -3.87
C GLU A 40 9.51 0.99 -4.61
N THR A 41 8.59 1.95 -4.68
CA THR A 41 8.88 3.28 -5.23
C THR A 41 9.18 4.25 -4.08
N GLY A 42 10.35 4.88 -4.12
CA GLY A 42 10.77 5.91 -3.17
C GLY A 42 10.18 7.28 -3.48
N LEU A 43 10.54 8.27 -2.66
CA LEU A 43 9.91 9.61 -2.68
C LEU A 43 10.20 10.40 -3.96
N LEU A 44 11.30 10.10 -4.65
CA LEU A 44 11.70 10.72 -5.91
C LEU A 44 11.41 9.81 -7.11
N GLY A 45 10.62 8.75 -6.92
CA GLY A 45 10.34 7.75 -7.94
C GLY A 45 11.47 6.72 -8.12
N GLU A 46 12.46 6.70 -7.24
CA GLU A 46 13.54 5.72 -7.26
C GLU A 46 13.03 4.31 -6.95
N ARG A 47 13.64 3.29 -7.54
CA ARG A 47 13.35 1.89 -7.22
C ARG A 47 14.15 1.47 -5.99
N LEU A 48 13.46 1.21 -4.88
CA LEU A 48 14.04 0.74 -3.63
C LEU A 48 13.89 -0.78 -3.54
N PRO A 49 15.00 -1.55 -3.54
CA PRO A 49 14.91 -3.01 -3.47
C PRO A 49 14.29 -3.47 -2.15
N VAL A 50 13.37 -4.43 -2.24
CA VAL A 50 12.68 -5.02 -1.08
C VAL A 50 13.16 -6.44 -0.89
N GLN A 51 13.64 -6.74 0.32
CA GLN A 51 14.00 -8.10 0.68
C GLN A 51 12.74 -8.91 0.97
N VAL A 52 12.54 -9.97 0.20
CA VAL A 52 11.36 -10.84 0.29
C VAL A 52 11.72 -12.23 0.80
N SER A 53 10.71 -12.94 1.31
CA SER A 53 10.79 -14.33 1.75
C SER A 53 9.62 -15.14 1.18
N ASN A 54 9.70 -16.48 1.30
CA ASN A 54 8.65 -17.40 0.87
C ASN A 54 8.18 -17.18 -0.58
N VAL A 55 9.12 -16.97 -1.49
CA VAL A 55 8.82 -16.73 -2.92
C VAL A 55 8.41 -18.04 -3.58
N THR A 56 7.22 -18.06 -4.17
CA THR A 56 6.71 -19.19 -4.95
C THR A 56 6.15 -18.71 -6.28
N LEU A 57 6.48 -19.43 -7.35
CA LEU A 57 6.00 -19.15 -8.70
C LEU A 57 4.98 -20.22 -9.09
N LEU A 58 3.74 -19.82 -9.32
CA LEU A 58 2.64 -20.71 -9.69
C LEU A 58 2.30 -20.50 -11.16
N GLY A 59 2.02 -21.58 -11.89
CA GLY A 59 1.73 -21.50 -13.32
C GLY A 59 1.53 -22.87 -13.94
N LYS A 60 1.54 -22.94 -15.27
CA LYS A 60 1.39 -24.18 -16.06
C LYS A 60 2.71 -24.94 -16.20
N CYS A 61 3.34 -25.26 -15.09
CA CYS A 61 4.58 -26.05 -15.03
C CYS A 61 4.33 -27.41 -14.38
N PHE A 62 5.16 -28.39 -14.71
CA PHE A 62 5.08 -29.73 -14.14
C PHE A 62 6.46 -30.20 -13.67
N PRO A 63 6.65 -30.54 -12.39
CA PRO A 63 5.71 -30.41 -11.26
C PRO A 63 5.57 -28.94 -10.77
N PRO A 64 4.44 -28.55 -10.15
CA PRO A 64 4.33 -27.27 -9.43
C PRO A 64 4.99 -27.35 -8.04
N PRO A 65 5.61 -26.27 -7.52
CA PRO A 65 5.72 -24.92 -8.08
C PRO A 65 6.76 -24.80 -9.21
N CYS A 66 6.64 -23.75 -10.03
CA CYS A 66 7.54 -23.51 -11.15
C CYS A 66 8.93 -23.13 -10.66
N THR A 67 9.95 -23.64 -11.34
CA THR A 67 11.34 -23.32 -11.01
C THR A 67 11.67 -21.90 -11.46
N PHE A 68 12.44 -21.21 -10.63
CA PHE A 68 13.00 -19.90 -10.92
C PHE A 68 14.42 -19.85 -10.39
N THR A 69 15.18 -18.88 -10.88
CA THR A 69 16.56 -18.61 -10.44
C THR A 69 16.67 -17.18 -9.97
N TRP A 70 17.52 -16.93 -8.98
CA TRP A 70 17.83 -15.57 -8.54
C TRP A 70 18.93 -14.99 -9.44
N SER A 71 18.60 -13.94 -10.18
CA SER A 71 19.58 -13.20 -10.98
C SER A 71 20.40 -12.25 -10.11
N ASP A 72 19.79 -11.72 -9.05
CA ASP A 72 20.44 -10.98 -7.97
C ASP A 72 19.68 -11.22 -6.63
N ARG A 73 19.87 -10.37 -5.62
CA ARG A 73 19.18 -10.52 -4.30
C ARG A 73 17.70 -10.13 -4.28
N PHE A 74 17.22 -9.48 -5.33
CA PHE A 74 15.89 -8.85 -5.42
C PHE A 74 15.18 -9.15 -6.74
N THR A 75 15.76 -9.96 -7.62
CA THR A 75 15.25 -10.22 -8.96
C THR A 75 15.32 -11.71 -9.23
N ILE A 76 14.18 -12.27 -9.59
CA ILE A 76 14.06 -13.66 -10.06
C ILE A 76 13.90 -13.69 -11.57
N SER A 77 14.43 -14.73 -12.19
CA SER A 77 14.30 -15.02 -13.61
C SER A 77 13.75 -16.43 -13.80
N PHE A 78 12.86 -16.56 -14.79
CA PHE A 78 12.10 -17.76 -15.09
C PHE A 78 11.80 -17.81 -16.60
N PRO A 79 11.47 -18.98 -17.17
CA PRO A 79 11.08 -19.07 -18.56
C PRO A 79 9.94 -18.11 -18.88
N GLU A 80 9.94 -17.53 -20.08
CA GLU A 80 8.90 -16.58 -20.46
C GLU A 80 7.51 -17.25 -20.45
N GLY A 81 6.56 -16.63 -19.76
CA GLY A 81 5.21 -17.17 -19.65
C GLY A 81 4.29 -16.41 -18.69
N ASN A 82 3.16 -17.05 -18.41
CA ASN A 82 2.13 -16.50 -17.53
C ASN A 82 2.18 -17.21 -16.17
N TYR A 83 2.37 -16.42 -15.12
CA TYR A 83 2.58 -16.93 -13.77
C TYR A 83 1.83 -16.09 -12.75
N THR A 84 1.61 -16.68 -11.58
CA THR A 84 1.20 -15.96 -10.37
C THR A 84 2.35 -16.07 -9.37
N LEU A 85 2.93 -14.93 -9.04
CA LEU A 85 4.02 -14.84 -8.07
C LEU A 85 3.44 -14.59 -6.69
N GLN A 86 3.81 -15.43 -5.72
CA GLN A 86 3.50 -15.19 -4.31
C GLN A 86 4.78 -14.95 -3.53
N PHE A 87 4.75 -14.00 -2.60
CA PHE A 87 5.90 -13.66 -1.77
C PHE A 87 5.45 -12.99 -0.47
N VAL A 88 6.35 -12.92 0.50
CA VAL A 88 6.17 -12.15 1.73
C VAL A 88 7.24 -11.06 1.79
N ALA A 89 6.83 -9.85 2.13
CA ALA A 89 7.71 -8.69 2.23
C ALA A 89 7.45 -7.93 3.54
N PRO A 90 8.47 -7.34 4.16
CA PRO A 90 8.30 -6.50 5.34
C PRO A 90 7.64 -5.17 4.98
N LEU A 91 6.83 -4.62 5.89
CA LEU A 91 6.29 -3.27 5.79
C LEU A 91 7.18 -2.29 6.55
N ARG A 92 7.38 -1.12 5.95
CA ARG A 92 8.05 -0.01 6.62
C ARG A 92 7.04 1.09 6.90
N GLN A 93 6.98 1.52 8.16
CA GLN A 93 6.16 2.66 8.60
C GLN A 93 4.66 2.52 8.28
N ASN A 94 4.12 1.30 8.21
CA ASN A 94 2.74 1.01 7.85
C ASN A 94 2.35 1.60 6.48
N THR A 95 3.31 1.61 5.56
CA THR A 95 3.12 2.12 4.20
C THR A 95 3.40 0.99 3.22
N LEU A 96 2.49 0.79 2.28
CA LEU A 96 2.62 -0.10 1.14
C LEU A 96 2.67 0.76 -0.12
N VAL A 97 3.71 0.54 -0.93
CA VAL A 97 3.89 1.23 -2.22
C VAL A 97 4.14 0.17 -3.28
N ALA A 98 3.28 0.12 -4.29
CA ALA A 98 3.43 -0.78 -5.42
C ALA A 98 3.41 0.03 -6.73
N ALA A 99 4.32 -0.29 -7.64
CA ALA A 99 4.37 0.30 -8.97
C ALA A 99 4.45 -0.80 -10.03
N PHE A 100 3.68 -0.60 -11.10
CA PHE A 100 3.47 -1.57 -12.15
C PHE A 100 3.79 -0.96 -13.52
N PRO A 101 4.40 -1.72 -14.44
CA PRO A 101 4.67 -1.24 -15.80
C PRO A 101 3.38 -1.00 -16.59
N GLU A 102 2.36 -1.82 -16.32
CA GLU A 102 1.03 -1.76 -16.91
C GLU A 102 -0.03 -1.47 -15.83
N PRO A 103 -1.26 -1.07 -16.18
CA PRO A 103 -2.32 -0.90 -15.19
C PRO A 103 -2.77 -2.23 -14.59
N TYR A 104 -2.75 -2.32 -13.26
CA TYR A 104 -3.22 -3.48 -12.49
C TYR A 104 -4.51 -3.15 -11.72
N THR A 105 -5.33 -4.17 -11.52
CA THR A 105 -6.34 -4.22 -10.46
C THR A 105 -5.62 -4.54 -9.16
N VAL A 106 -5.49 -3.54 -8.28
CA VAL A 106 -4.78 -3.69 -7.01
C VAL A 106 -5.80 -3.84 -5.88
N VAL A 107 -5.66 -4.90 -5.09
CA VAL A 107 -6.50 -5.17 -3.92
C VAL A 107 -5.59 -5.29 -2.70
N VAL A 108 -5.82 -4.45 -1.70
CA VAL A 108 -5.08 -4.50 -0.43
C VAL A 108 -6.06 -4.80 0.69
N ARG A 109 -5.78 -5.84 1.48
CA ARG A 109 -6.58 -6.27 2.63
C ARG A 109 -5.86 -5.92 3.92
N LEU A 110 -6.52 -5.11 4.73
CA LEU A 110 -6.09 -4.69 6.05
C LEU A 110 -6.84 -5.51 7.10
N PRO A 111 -6.13 -6.10 8.08
CA PRO A 111 -6.78 -6.78 9.18
C PRO A 111 -7.50 -5.78 10.10
N PRO A 112 -8.42 -6.25 10.95
CA PRO A 112 -9.12 -5.42 11.91
C PRO A 112 -8.15 -4.64 12.81
N GLY A 113 -8.52 -3.42 13.17
CA GLY A 113 -7.71 -2.53 14.01
C GLY A 113 -6.77 -1.58 13.23
N PHE A 114 -6.64 -1.75 11.92
CA PHE A 114 -6.00 -0.77 11.04
C PHE A 114 -7.03 0.00 10.22
N ASP A 115 -6.80 1.30 10.05
CA ASP A 115 -7.64 2.19 9.26
C ASP A 115 -6.78 3.10 8.36
N VAL A 116 -7.42 3.65 7.33
CA VAL A 116 -6.85 4.49 6.26
C VAL A 116 -7.68 5.74 5.99
N ARG A 117 -8.87 5.85 6.60
CA ARG A 117 -9.87 6.88 6.27
C ARG A 117 -9.53 8.26 6.85
N ASN A 118 -8.70 8.36 7.89
CA ASN A 118 -8.25 9.64 8.43
C ASN A 118 -7.07 10.21 7.64
N TYR A 119 -7.34 11.27 6.86
CA TYR A 119 -6.36 11.96 6.02
C TYR A 119 -5.18 12.60 6.77
N LEU A 120 -5.25 12.79 8.09
CA LEU A 120 -4.15 13.39 8.86
C LEU A 120 -3.03 12.39 9.16
N ILE A 121 -3.33 11.08 9.15
CA ILE A 121 -2.42 10.02 9.61
C ILE A 121 -2.35 8.82 8.67
N GLY A 122 -3.32 8.66 7.78
CA GLY A 122 -3.32 7.75 6.65
C GLY A 122 -3.30 8.49 5.32
N SER A 123 -2.98 7.77 4.25
CA SER A 123 -3.01 8.28 2.88
C SER A 123 -3.32 7.15 1.91
N MET A 124 -3.94 7.51 0.79
CA MET A 124 -4.24 6.59 -0.29
C MET A 124 -4.03 7.32 -1.62
N SER A 125 -3.39 6.64 -2.57
CA SER A 125 -3.31 7.13 -3.96
C SER A 125 -4.70 7.27 -4.60
N ALA A 126 -4.82 8.18 -5.56
CA ALA A 126 -6.09 8.49 -6.23
C ALA A 126 -6.73 7.24 -6.88
N GLY A 127 -8.07 7.20 -6.87
CA GLY A 127 -8.83 6.09 -7.44
C GLY A 127 -9.04 4.90 -6.50
N ALA A 128 -8.55 4.97 -5.25
CA ALA A 128 -8.81 3.98 -4.21
C ALA A 128 -10.29 3.96 -3.81
N ARG A 129 -10.86 2.76 -3.67
CA ARG A 129 -12.16 2.53 -3.04
C ARG A 129 -11.98 1.66 -1.80
N VAL A 130 -12.49 2.13 -0.67
CA VAL A 130 -12.43 1.40 0.62
C VAL A 130 -13.78 0.75 0.86
N THR A 131 -13.75 -0.53 1.21
CA THR A 131 -14.91 -1.30 1.67
C THR A 131 -14.60 -1.97 2.99
N GLU A 132 -15.53 -1.89 3.93
CA GLU A 132 -15.40 -2.50 5.25
C GLU A 132 -16.21 -3.79 5.31
N ALA A 133 -15.58 -4.85 5.82
CA ALA A 133 -16.23 -6.13 6.05
C ALA A 133 -16.88 -6.18 7.44
N THR A 134 -17.75 -7.17 7.65
CA THR A 134 -18.50 -7.33 8.90
C THR A 134 -17.63 -7.62 10.12
N ASP A 135 -16.41 -8.11 9.90
CA ASP A 135 -15.41 -8.38 10.93
C ASP A 135 -14.53 -7.16 11.27
N GLY A 136 -14.80 -6.00 10.65
CA GLY A 136 -14.01 -4.78 10.81
C GLY A 136 -12.70 -4.76 9.99
N SER A 137 -12.47 -5.75 9.13
CA SER A 137 -11.37 -5.71 8.15
C SER A 137 -11.68 -4.73 7.02
N LEU A 138 -10.65 -4.07 6.49
CA LEU A 138 -10.80 -3.13 5.38
C LEU A 138 -10.19 -3.71 4.11
N THR A 139 -10.90 -3.55 2.99
CA THR A 139 -10.39 -3.86 1.66
C THR A 139 -10.30 -2.57 0.86
N VAL A 140 -9.11 -2.26 0.35
CA VAL A 140 -8.83 -1.09 -0.47
C VAL A 140 -8.54 -1.55 -1.89
N THR A 141 -9.31 -1.07 -2.85
CA THR A 141 -9.26 -1.54 -4.24
C THR A 141 -9.01 -0.40 -5.21
N TRP A 142 -8.12 -0.61 -6.17
CA TRP A 142 -7.94 0.21 -7.37
C TRP A 142 -8.26 -0.65 -8.59
N ASN A 143 -9.18 -0.20 -9.45
CA ASN A 143 -9.62 -1.00 -10.60
C ASN A 143 -8.58 -1.04 -11.74
N ALA A 144 -7.86 0.05 -11.98
CA ALA A 144 -6.83 0.13 -13.00
C ALA A 144 -5.84 1.24 -12.62
N THR A 145 -4.71 0.86 -12.04
CA THR A 145 -3.65 1.81 -11.65
C THR A 145 -2.27 1.29 -11.97
N ARG A 146 -1.34 2.20 -12.29
CA ARG A 146 0.10 1.90 -12.42
C ARG A 146 0.85 2.09 -11.11
N SER A 147 0.24 2.75 -10.13
CA SER A 147 0.83 3.00 -8.82
C SER A 147 -0.25 2.92 -7.76
N ALA A 148 -0.01 2.13 -6.72
CA ALA A 148 -0.86 2.07 -5.55
C ALA A 148 -0.01 2.43 -4.33
N GLU A 149 -0.40 3.50 -3.65
CA GLU A 149 0.17 3.90 -2.36
C GLU A 149 -0.92 3.81 -1.30
N LEU A 150 -0.60 3.19 -0.18
CA LEU A 150 -1.47 3.03 0.97
C LEU A 150 -0.67 3.21 2.26
N ARG A 151 -1.04 4.19 3.06
CA ARG A 151 -0.54 4.37 4.42
C ARG A 151 -1.68 4.18 5.39
N PHE A 152 -1.51 3.20 6.28
CA PHE A 152 -2.50 2.81 7.28
C PHE A 152 -1.98 3.08 8.70
N TYR A 153 -2.89 3.18 9.65
CA TYR A 153 -2.60 3.47 11.05
C TYR A 153 -3.48 2.62 11.96
N ASN A 154 -3.08 2.48 13.23
CA ASN A 154 -3.89 1.85 14.26
C ASN A 154 -4.53 2.91 15.17
N GLU A 155 -5.46 2.48 16.03
CA GLU A 155 -6.18 3.38 16.95
C GLU A 155 -5.26 4.14 17.91
N ASP A 156 -4.12 3.55 18.30
CA ASP A 156 -3.14 4.22 19.16
C ASP A 156 -2.62 5.51 18.53
N ARG A 157 -2.40 5.52 17.20
CA ARG A 157 -1.97 6.73 16.48
C ARG A 157 -3.06 7.79 16.46
N VAL A 158 -4.33 7.42 16.43
CA VAL A 158 -5.47 8.36 16.55
C VAL A 158 -5.44 9.01 17.93
N THR A 159 -5.25 8.21 18.97
CA THR A 159 -5.17 8.68 20.35
C THR A 159 -3.99 9.63 20.55
N MET A 160 -2.82 9.29 20.00
CA MET A 160 -1.64 10.17 20.04
C MET A 160 -1.87 11.49 19.29
N LEU A 161 -2.54 11.45 18.13
CA LEU A 161 -2.88 12.66 17.37
C LEU A 161 -3.84 13.55 18.17
N ALA A 162 -4.84 12.97 18.84
CA ALA A 162 -5.78 13.71 19.67
C ALA A 162 -5.08 14.38 20.86
N LEU A 163 -4.21 13.65 21.56
CA LEU A 163 -3.41 14.20 22.66
C LEU A 163 -2.52 15.35 22.17
N PHE A 164 -1.82 15.15 21.06
CA PHE A 164 -0.99 16.18 20.43
C PHE A 164 -1.80 17.44 20.13
N GLY A 165 -2.95 17.30 19.46
CA GLY A 165 -3.83 18.42 19.15
C GLY A 165 -4.32 19.15 20.41
N GLN A 166 -4.66 18.41 21.46
CA GLN A 166 -5.12 18.99 22.72
C GLN A 166 -4.04 19.82 23.42
N PHE A 167 -2.79 19.35 23.44
CA PHE A 167 -1.66 20.14 23.97
C PHE A 167 -1.49 21.46 23.22
N TRP A 168 -1.54 21.43 21.89
CA TRP A 168 -1.43 22.65 21.08
C TRP A 168 -2.57 23.63 21.28
N ILE A 169 -3.80 23.13 21.45
CA ILE A 169 -4.96 23.98 21.74
C ILE A 169 -4.78 24.71 23.08
N VAL A 170 -4.35 24.01 24.14
CA VAL A 170 -4.11 24.64 25.45
C VAL A 170 -3.02 25.71 25.35
N ILE A 171 -1.91 25.43 24.66
CA ILE A 171 -0.83 26.41 24.45
C ILE A 171 -1.35 27.62 23.68
N ALA A 172 -2.11 27.40 22.60
CA ALA A 172 -2.70 28.48 21.82
C ALA A 172 -3.63 29.36 22.66
N ILE A 173 -4.46 28.77 23.52
CA ILE A 173 -5.35 29.49 24.44
C ILE A 173 -4.53 30.35 25.41
N VAL A 174 -3.52 29.78 26.06
CA VAL A 174 -2.69 30.48 27.06
C VAL A 174 -1.90 31.62 26.43
N LEU A 175 -1.44 31.49 25.19
CA LEU A 175 -0.67 32.53 24.50
C LEU A 175 -1.57 33.60 23.85
N LEU A 176 -2.67 33.20 23.21
CA LEU A 176 -3.52 34.10 22.44
C LEU A 176 -4.51 34.89 23.31
N LEU A 177 -5.09 34.30 24.35
CA LEU A 177 -6.03 35.01 25.22
C LEU A 177 -5.44 36.29 25.82
N PRO A 178 -4.29 36.28 26.52
CA PRO A 178 -3.72 37.51 27.10
C PRO A 178 -3.33 38.52 26.04
N PHE A 179 -2.83 38.07 24.88
CA PHE A 179 -2.53 38.97 23.75
C PHE A 179 -3.78 39.70 23.25
N LEU A 180 -4.89 38.97 23.05
CA LEU A 180 -6.17 39.53 22.61
C LEU A 180 -6.78 40.47 23.66
N PHE A 181 -6.73 40.12 24.95
CA PHE A 181 -7.19 40.98 26.03
C PHE A 181 -6.34 42.27 26.16
N SER A 182 -5.02 42.18 26.00
CA SER A 182 -4.13 43.36 26.06
C SER A 182 -4.40 44.35 24.93
N ARG A 183 -4.75 43.87 23.73
CA ARG A 183 -5.13 44.72 22.60
C ARG A 183 -6.46 45.43 22.83
N ARG A 184 -7.42 44.73 23.45
CA ARG A 184 -8.75 45.29 23.74
C ARG A 184 -8.73 46.37 24.83
N MET A 185 -7.73 46.36 25.72
CA MET A 185 -7.53 47.42 26.73
C MET A 185 -6.73 48.63 26.22
N ARG A 186 -6.17 48.59 25.00
CA ARG A 186 -5.44 49.71 24.37
C ARG A 186 -6.24 50.49 23.32
N GLN A 187 -7.48 50.08 23.04
CA GLN A 187 -8.47 50.86 22.29
C GLN A 187 -9.47 51.46 23.27
#